data_AF-A0A182AQY0-F1
#
_entry.id   AF-A0A182AQY0-F1
#
_cell.length_a   1.000
_cell.length_b   1.000
_cell.length_c   1.000
_cell.angle_alpha   90.00
_cell.angle_beta   90.00
_cell.angle_gamma   90.00
#
_symmetry.space_group_name_H-M   'P 1'
#
loop_
_entity.id
_entity.type
_entity.pdbx_description
1 polymer ?
#
loop_
_entity_poly.entity_id
_entity_poly.type
_entity_poly.pdbx_seq_one_letter_code
_entity_poly.pdbx_strand_id
1 'polypeptide(L)' 'MGQKLTVIAWIWSRTVKSPNPAFSNVDVPLASTFMLSTKAGKEAYVDPVVASAA' A
#
# COMPACT_ATOMS: atom_id res chain seq x y z
N MET A 1 -8.41 5.93 -17.31
CA MET A 1 -8.36 6.01 -15.84
C MET A 1 -9.72 6.48 -15.34
N GLY A 2 -10.23 5.94 -14.22
CA GLY A 2 -11.53 6.36 -13.66
C GLY A 2 -12.71 5.38 -13.83
N GLN A 3 -12.46 4.09 -14.07
CA GLN A 3 -13.53 3.08 -14.10
C GLN A 3 -13.78 2.50 -12.71
N LYS A 4 -15.05 2.37 -12.32
CA LYS A 4 -15.46 1.71 -11.09
C LYS A 4 -15.41 0.19 -11.30
N LEU A 5 -14.37 -0.43 -10.76
CA LEU A 5 -14.18 -1.88 -10.84
C LEU A 5 -14.81 -2.57 -9.61
N THR A 6 -15.15 -3.85 -9.76
CA THR A 6 -15.60 -4.68 -8.64
C THR A 6 -14.43 -4.90 -7.68
N VAL A 7 -14.63 -4.58 -6.40
CA VAL A 7 -13.63 -4.88 -5.37
C VAL A 7 -13.57 -6.40 -5.18
N ILE A 8 -12.37 -6.97 -5.34
CA ILE A 8 -12.15 -8.42 -5.24
C ILE A 8 -11.45 -8.84 -3.94
N ALA A 9 -10.83 -7.89 -3.23
CA ALA A 9 -10.09 -8.14 -1.99
C ALA A 9 -9.91 -6.84 -1.19
N TRP A 10 -9.67 -7.00 0.12
CA TRP A 10 -9.30 -5.92 1.04
C TRP A 10 -8.06 -6.34 1.82
N ILE A 11 -7.12 -5.43 2.02
CA ILE A 11 -5.96 -5.61 2.89
C ILE A 11 -6.07 -4.61 4.03
N TRP A 12 -5.84 -5.08 5.26
CA TRP A 12 -5.72 -4.19 6.41
C TRP A 12 -4.32 -3.59 6.45
N SER A 13 -4.25 -2.27 6.59
CA SER A 13 -3.02 -1.55 6.85
C SER A 13 -3.18 -0.70 8.09
N ARG A 14 -2.15 -0.68 8.94
CA ARG A 14 -2.07 0.21 10.09
C ARG A 14 -1.09 1.34 9.77
N THR A 15 -1.45 2.57 10.10
CA THR A 15 -0.49 3.67 10.09
C THR A 15 0.37 3.58 11.36
N VAL A 16 1.68 3.45 11.18
CA VAL A 16 2.66 3.33 12.28
C VAL A 16 3.87 4.22 11.99
N LYS A 17 4.68 4.52 13.01
CA LYS A 17 5.97 5.18 12.80
C LYS A 17 6.93 4.27 12.04
N SER A 18 7.73 4.85 11.16
CA SER A 18 8.66 4.10 10.33
C SER A 18 9.60 3.24 11.19
N PRO A 19 9.74 1.95 10.88
CA PRO A 19 10.71 1.09 11.55
C PRO A 19 12.15 1.42 11.13
N ASN A 20 12.35 2.20 10.06
CA ASN A 20 13.68 2.68 9.67
C ASN A 20 14.11 3.82 10.61
N PRO A 21 15.21 3.67 11.37
CA PRO A 21 15.68 4.71 12.29
C PRO A 21 15.91 6.07 11.65
N ALA A 22 16.31 6.11 10.37
CA ALA A 22 16.52 7.35 9.62
C ALA A 22 15.21 8.12 9.34
N PHE A 23 14.06 7.46 9.42
CA PHE A 23 12.74 8.02 9.12
C PHE A 23 11.72 7.80 10.25
N SER A 24 12.19 7.55 11.48
CA SER A 24 11.35 7.17 12.62
C SER A 24 10.21 8.14 12.94
N ASN A 25 10.32 9.41 12.52
CA ASN A 25 9.30 10.43 12.73
C ASN A 25 8.15 10.36 11.70
N VAL A 26 8.36 9.69 10.56
CA VAL A 26 7.41 9.60 9.45
C VAL A 26 6.43 8.45 9.70
N ASP A 27 5.15 8.71 9.43
CA ASP A 27 4.11 7.69 9.46
C ASP A 27 4.08 6.92 8.15
N VAL A 28 4.05 5.59 8.24
CA VAL A 28 4.06 4.67 7.11
C VAL A 28 2.93 3.65 7.22
N PRO A 29 2.35 3.20 6.08
CA PRO A 29 1.40 2.10 6.07
C PRO A 29 2.13 0.78 6.31
N LEU A 30 1.76 0.08 7.38
CA LEU A 30 2.22 -1.28 7.67
C LEU A 30 1.14 -2.28 7.25
N ALA A 31 1.45 -3.09 6.26
CA ALA A 31 0.66 -4.24 5.81
C ALA A 31 1.58 -5.46 5.71
N SER A 32 1.02 -6.67 5.76
CA SER A 32 1.80 -7.90 5.58
C SER A 32 2.31 -8.09 4.15
N THR A 33 1.63 -7.50 3.16
CA THR A 33 2.03 -7.48 1.75
C THR A 33 1.32 -6.37 0.99
N PHE A 34 1.96 -5.86 -0.07
CA PHE A 34 1.34 -4.96 -1.05
C PHE A 34 1.04 -5.66 -2.39
N MET A 35 1.36 -6.95 -2.52
CA MET A 35 1.02 -7.73 -3.70
C MET A 35 -0.41 -8.27 -3.59
N LEU A 36 -1.24 -8.00 -4.60
CA LEU A 36 -2.60 -8.53 -4.73
C LEU A 36 -2.64 -9.83 -5.55
N SER A 37 -1.75 -9.96 -6.53
CA SER A 37 -1.59 -11.17 -7.33
C SER A 37 -0.16 -11.29 -7.82
N THR A 38 0.42 -12.47 -7.65
CA THR A 38 1.76 -12.84 -8.13
C THR A 38 1.71 -13.77 -9.33
N LYS A 39 0.52 -14.02 -9.89
CA LYS A 39 0.32 -14.91 -11.03
C LYS A 39 0.88 -14.27 -12.30
N ALA A 40 1.80 -14.95 -12.98
CA ALA A 40 2.38 -14.49 -14.23
C ALA A 40 1.31 -14.08 -15.26
N GLY A 41 1.43 -12.86 -15.81
CA GLY A 41 0.49 -12.29 -16.77
C GLY A 41 -0.80 -11.72 -16.15
N LYS A 42 -0.93 -11.80 -14.81
CA LYS A 42 -1.99 -11.18 -14.01
C LYS A 42 -1.41 -10.61 -12.71
N GLU A 43 -0.21 -10.04 -12.76
CA GLU A 43 0.38 -9.40 -11.59
C GLU A 43 -0.40 -8.13 -11.23
N ALA A 44 -0.68 -7.97 -9.94
CA ALA A 44 -1.34 -6.80 -9.41
C ALA A 44 -0.74 -6.46 -8.04
N TYR A 45 -0.51 -5.17 -7.80
CA TYR A 45 0.00 -4.67 -6.54
C TYR A 45 -0.70 -3.37 -6.18
N VAL A 46 -0.68 -3.03 -4.89
CA VAL A 46 -1.14 -1.75 -4.36
C VAL A 46 0.00 -0.75 -4.47
N ASP A 47 -0.25 0.38 -5.14
CA ASP A 47 0.67 1.52 -5.16
C ASP A 47 0.20 2.56 -4.13
N PRO A 48 0.88 2.68 -2.97
CA PRO A 48 0.49 3.63 -1.94
C PRO A 48 0.75 5.07 -2.41
N VAL A 49 -0.31 5.87 -2.51
CA VAL A 49 -0.19 7.30 -2.81
C VAL A 49 0.26 8.03 -1.54
N VAL A 50 1.53 8.45 -1.49
CA VAL A 50 2.04 9.30 -0.42
C VAL A 50 1.66 10.75 -0.73
N ALA A 51 0.69 11.29 0.00
CA ALA A 51 0.45 12.72 -0.01
C ALA A 51 1.59 13.41 0.75
N SER A 52 2.42 14.20 0.06
CA SER A 52 3.30 15.15 0.72
C SER A 52 2.42 16.16 1.44
N ALA A 53 2.41 16.14 2.77
CA ALA A 53 1.85 17.24 3.53
C ALA A 53 2.65 18.50 3.16
N ALA A 54 1.95 19.51 2.61
CA ALA A 54 2.50 20.85 2.43
C ALA A 54 2.53 21.58 3.77
#